data_AF-A0A553E8N7-F1
#
_entry.id   AF-A0A553E8N7-F1
#
_cell.length_a   1.000
_cell.length_b   1.000
_cell.length_c   1.000
_cell.angle_alpha   90.00
_cell.angle_beta   90.00
_cell.angle_gamma   90.00
#
_symmetry.space_group_name_H-M   'P 1'
#
loop_
_entity.id
_entity.type
_entity.pdbx_description
1 polymer ?
#
loop_
_entity_poly.entity_id
_entity_poly.type
_entity_poly.pdbx_seq_one_letter_code
_entity_poly.pdbx_strand_id
1 'polypeptide(L)'
;MMFKKSFRLLLGLLALGVFSYSCSSDLDFNQANTLELRPIVVANLAAFDVPAHQFVTNGVENPIGVDVPTVDLFSTAFFKDNLDKTDLFFEINNTINRKYTVEMYFLNSKDAPLYSIKIPVPAYSGTEQLVTKTETFQGTNLNFLKNTKKIAFVVKMLAGPPLTETSLGSLQLRSSVTAYFIVK
;
A
#
# COMPACT_ATOMS: atom_id res chain seq x y z
N MET A 1 -78.11 -19.89 -11.18
CA MET A 1 -77.11 -18.89 -10.71
C MET A 1 -75.95 -19.51 -9.92
N MET A 2 -76.13 -20.63 -9.21
CA MET A 2 -75.07 -21.31 -8.43
C MET A 2 -73.90 -21.90 -9.27
N PHE A 3 -74.16 -22.45 -10.47
CA PHE A 3 -73.12 -23.12 -11.27
C PHE A 3 -72.00 -22.18 -11.77
N LYS A 4 -72.32 -20.92 -12.11
CA LYS A 4 -71.33 -19.91 -12.54
C LYS A 4 -70.41 -19.45 -11.39
N LYS A 5 -70.89 -19.49 -10.14
CA LYS A 5 -70.12 -19.08 -8.96
C LYS A 5 -69.11 -20.17 -8.58
N SER A 6 -69.51 -21.44 -8.63
CA SER A 6 -68.60 -22.57 -8.45
C SER A 6 -67.55 -22.68 -9.55
N PHE A 7 -67.89 -22.39 -10.81
CA PHE A 7 -66.91 -22.40 -11.91
C PHE A 7 -65.87 -21.29 -11.79
N ARG A 8 -66.27 -20.08 -11.37
CA ARG A 8 -65.34 -18.96 -11.10
C ARG A 8 -64.43 -19.25 -9.91
N LEU A 9 -64.96 -19.92 -8.88
CA LEU A 9 -64.17 -20.36 -7.73
C LEU A 9 -63.12 -21.39 -8.13
N LEU A 10 -63.52 -22.38 -8.95
CA LEU A 10 -62.62 -23.42 -9.46
C LEU A 10 -61.52 -22.83 -10.34
N LEU A 11 -61.87 -21.88 -11.21
CA LEU A 11 -60.92 -21.19 -12.09
C LEU A 11 -59.95 -20.30 -11.29
N GLY A 12 -60.44 -19.66 -10.22
CA GLY A 12 -59.61 -18.89 -9.29
C GLY A 12 -58.61 -19.76 -8.52
N LEU A 13 -59.05 -20.93 -8.05
CA LEU A 13 -58.19 -21.92 -7.39
C LEU A 13 -57.13 -22.50 -8.34
N LEU A 14 -57.50 -22.76 -9.60
CA LEU A 14 -56.58 -23.23 -10.61
C LEU A 14 -55.53 -22.16 -10.97
N ALA A 15 -55.95 -20.89 -11.10
CA ALA A 15 -55.05 -19.77 -11.34
C ALA A 15 -54.05 -19.60 -10.19
N LEU A 16 -54.51 -19.72 -8.93
CA LEU A 16 -53.63 -19.65 -7.75
C LEU A 16 -52.60 -20.80 -7.73
N GLY A 17 -53.00 -22.01 -8.12
CA GLY A 17 -52.13 -23.18 -8.17
C GLY A 17 -51.02 -23.08 -9.22
N VAL A 18 -51.26 -22.40 -10.34
CA VAL A 18 -50.26 -22.20 -11.41
C VAL A 18 -49.20 -21.18 -10.99
N PHE A 19 -49.53 -20.18 -10.18
CA PHE A 19 -48.56 -19.20 -9.66
C PHE A 19 -47.69 -19.72 -8.51
N SER A 20 -48.01 -20.88 -7.93
CA SER A 20 -47.17 -21.53 -6.89
C SER A 20 -46.02 -22.39 -7.44
N TYR A 21 -45.91 -22.55 -8.76
CA TYR A 21 -44.72 -23.12 -9.41
C TYR A 21 -43.63 -22.06 -9.58
N SER A 22 -43.12 -21.56 -8.45
CA SER A 22 -41.90 -20.76 -8.44
C SER A 22 -40.76 -21.66 -8.93
N CYS A 23 -40.26 -21.42 -10.14
CA CYS A 23 -39.04 -22.05 -10.62
C CYS A 23 -37.85 -21.43 -9.86
N SER A 24 -37.62 -21.85 -8.62
CA SER A 24 -36.32 -21.63 -7.99
C SER A 24 -35.39 -22.69 -8.54
N SER A 25 -34.39 -22.29 -9.33
CA SER A 25 -33.25 -23.18 -9.58
C SER A 25 -32.64 -23.56 -8.23
N ASP A 26 -32.25 -24.83 -8.06
CA ASP A 26 -31.53 -25.26 -6.86
C ASP A 26 -30.35 -24.32 -6.63
N LEU A 27 -30.30 -23.70 -5.44
CA LEU A 27 -29.19 -22.85 -5.06
C LEU A 27 -28.00 -23.79 -4.82
N ASP A 28 -27.06 -23.85 -5.76
CA ASP A 28 -25.87 -24.70 -5.65
C ASP A 28 -24.92 -24.12 -4.60
N PHE A 29 -25.06 -24.58 -3.36
CA PHE A 29 -24.21 -24.19 -2.24
C PHE A 29 -22.73 -24.61 -2.42
N ASN A 30 -22.38 -25.43 -3.42
CA ASN A 30 -20.98 -25.68 -3.76
C ASN A 30 -20.25 -24.43 -4.24
N GLN A 31 -20.96 -23.35 -4.61
CA GLN A 31 -20.34 -22.05 -4.90
C GLN A 31 -19.52 -21.50 -3.72
N ALA A 32 -19.91 -21.80 -2.47
CA ALA A 32 -19.13 -21.43 -1.29
C ALA A 32 -17.80 -22.20 -1.19
N ASN A 33 -17.72 -23.42 -1.74
CA ASN A 33 -16.49 -24.23 -1.73
C ASN A 33 -15.46 -23.77 -2.78
N THR A 34 -15.83 -22.86 -3.68
CA THR A 34 -14.96 -22.30 -4.74
C THR A 34 -14.77 -20.79 -4.61
N LEU A 35 -15.29 -20.16 -3.55
CA LEU A 35 -15.22 -18.71 -3.36
C LEU A 35 -13.79 -18.30 -3.00
N GLU A 36 -13.17 -17.50 -3.87
CA GLU A 36 -11.85 -16.91 -3.64
C GLU A 36 -11.98 -15.38 -3.71
N LEU A 37 -11.72 -14.71 -2.60
CA LEU A 37 -11.74 -13.25 -2.53
C LEU A 37 -10.35 -12.71 -2.87
N ARG A 38 -10.31 -11.65 -3.66
CA ARG A 38 -9.07 -10.95 -4.04
C ARG A 38 -9.06 -9.48 -3.61
N PRO A 39 -9.04 -9.18 -2.30
CA PRO A 39 -8.97 -7.81 -1.81
C PRO A 39 -7.71 -7.09 -2.27
N ILE A 40 -7.85 -5.79 -2.55
CA ILE A 40 -6.73 -4.87 -2.78
C ILE A 40 -6.85 -3.75 -1.75
N VAL A 41 -5.80 -3.57 -0.94
CA VAL A 41 -5.76 -2.55 0.11
C VAL A 41 -4.66 -1.56 -0.23
N VAL A 42 -4.99 -0.26 -0.20
CA VAL A 42 -4.03 0.83 -0.37
C VAL A 42 -3.93 1.62 0.93
N ALA A 43 -2.72 1.86 1.41
CA ALA A 43 -2.46 2.65 2.61
C ALA A 43 -1.23 3.55 2.43
N ASN A 44 -1.15 4.62 3.22
CA ASN A 44 0.07 5.42 3.31
C ASN A 44 1.16 4.63 4.05
N LEU A 45 2.39 4.67 3.54
CA LEU A 45 3.53 3.98 4.15
C LEU A 45 4.35 4.92 5.03
N ALA A 46 4.84 6.00 4.44
CA ALA A 46 5.64 7.03 5.12
C ALA A 46 5.59 8.35 4.35
N ALA A 47 5.80 9.45 5.07
CA ALA A 47 6.00 10.76 4.48
C ALA A 47 6.93 11.60 5.35
N PHE A 48 7.72 12.47 4.72
CA PHE A 48 8.49 13.50 5.41
C PHE A 48 8.63 14.74 4.55
N ASP A 49 8.92 15.87 5.19
CA ASP A 49 9.34 17.12 4.56
C ASP A 49 10.50 17.68 5.38
N VAL A 50 11.71 17.67 4.82
CA VAL A 50 12.93 18.10 5.49
C VAL A 50 13.48 19.36 4.80
N PRO A 51 13.29 20.55 5.41
CA PRO A 51 13.87 21.80 4.92
C PRO A 51 15.40 21.76 4.85
N ALA A 52 15.99 22.50 3.90
CA ALA A 52 17.44 22.53 3.68
C ALA A 52 18.26 22.92 4.93
N HIS A 53 17.77 23.88 5.72
CA HIS A 53 18.46 24.33 6.94
C HIS A 53 18.59 23.22 7.99
N GLN A 54 17.67 22.24 8.03
CA GLN A 54 17.74 21.15 9.01
C GLN A 54 18.91 20.20 8.75
N PHE A 55 19.48 20.21 7.55
CA PHE A 55 20.70 19.47 7.25
C PHE A 55 21.98 20.17 7.73
N VAL A 56 21.86 21.33 8.39
CA VAL A 56 22.98 22.08 8.93
C VAL A 56 22.77 22.23 10.44
N THR A 57 23.84 22.11 11.22
CA THR A 57 23.80 22.40 12.65
C THR A 57 25.10 23.08 13.03
N ASN A 58 25.01 24.32 13.55
CA ASN A 58 26.17 25.13 13.89
C ASN A 58 27.14 25.31 12.70
N GLY A 59 26.60 25.45 11.49
CA GLY A 59 27.38 25.61 10.27
C GLY A 59 28.03 24.34 9.73
N VAL A 60 27.76 23.17 10.33
CA VAL A 60 28.25 21.86 9.87
C VAL A 60 27.11 21.10 9.17
N GLU A 61 27.35 20.61 7.96
CA GLU A 61 26.42 19.73 7.24
C GLU A 61 26.34 18.36 7.93
N ASN A 62 25.13 17.90 8.23
CA ASN A 62 24.88 16.62 8.85
C ASN A 62 23.93 15.77 7.97
N PRO A 63 24.22 14.48 7.76
CA PRO A 63 23.23 13.56 7.22
C PRO A 63 22.07 13.41 8.21
N ILE A 64 20.85 13.24 7.71
CA ILE A 64 19.66 13.10 8.54
C ILE A 64 19.15 11.65 8.45
N GLY A 65 19.07 11.00 9.61
CA GLY A 65 18.22 9.83 9.78
C GLY A 65 16.79 10.31 10.04
N VAL A 66 15.84 9.92 9.19
CA VAL A 66 14.43 10.17 9.43
C VAL A 66 13.88 8.96 10.20
N ASP A 67 12.93 9.20 11.10
CA ASP A 67 12.42 8.24 12.08
C ASP A 67 12.08 6.86 11.49
N VAL A 68 12.16 5.83 12.34
CA VAL A 68 11.93 4.42 11.99
C VAL A 68 10.48 4.07 12.30
N PRO A 69 9.54 4.14 11.33
CA PRO A 69 8.21 3.62 11.56
C PRO A 69 8.28 2.13 11.89
N THR A 70 7.68 1.77 13.02
CA THR A 70 7.39 0.36 13.33
C THR A 70 6.26 -0.08 12.42
N VAL A 71 6.48 -1.14 11.64
CA VAL A 71 5.49 -1.63 10.69
C VAL A 71 4.95 -2.97 11.16
N ASP A 72 3.93 -2.92 12.02
CA ASP A 72 3.29 -4.12 12.54
C ASP A 72 2.35 -4.80 11.53
N LEU A 73 1.94 -4.07 10.49
CA LEU A 73 0.97 -4.52 9.48
C LEU A 73 1.40 -5.85 8.82
N PHE A 74 2.67 -5.99 8.45
CA PHE A 74 3.22 -7.19 7.80
C PHE A 74 3.35 -8.40 8.74
N SER A 75 3.20 -8.19 10.04
CA SER A 75 3.44 -9.24 11.04
C SER A 75 2.21 -10.08 11.38
N THR A 76 1.01 -9.58 11.03
CA THR A 76 -0.27 -10.23 11.32
C THR A 76 -0.42 -11.55 10.58
N ALA A 77 -1.12 -12.52 11.18
CA ALA A 77 -1.38 -13.82 10.54
C ALA A 77 -2.11 -13.64 9.20
N PHE A 78 -3.11 -12.76 9.16
CA PHE A 78 -3.83 -12.44 7.92
C PHE A 78 -2.90 -12.00 6.78
N PHE A 79 -1.96 -11.08 7.06
CA PHE A 79 -0.99 -10.66 6.04
C PHE A 79 -0.07 -11.80 5.63
N LYS A 80 0.44 -12.59 6.58
CA LYS A 80 1.38 -13.66 6.25
C LYS A 80 0.74 -14.77 5.42
N ASP A 81 -0.51 -15.09 5.70
CA ASP A 81 -1.18 -16.24 5.12
C ASP A 81 -1.85 -15.90 3.78
N ASN A 82 -2.33 -14.66 3.62
CA ASN A 82 -3.16 -14.28 2.47
C ASN A 82 -2.49 -13.29 1.51
N LEU A 83 -1.34 -12.69 1.85
CA LEU A 83 -0.66 -11.74 0.97
C LEU A 83 -0.02 -12.44 -0.24
N ASP A 84 -0.45 -12.05 -1.43
CA ASP A 84 0.00 -12.58 -2.72
C ASP A 84 1.03 -11.66 -3.41
N LYS A 85 0.84 -10.34 -3.27
CA LYS A 85 1.72 -9.32 -3.84
C LYS A 85 1.67 -8.03 -3.03
N THR A 86 2.75 -7.26 -3.06
CA THR A 86 2.78 -5.89 -2.54
C THR A 86 3.56 -4.97 -3.47
N ASP A 87 3.01 -3.79 -3.76
CA ASP A 87 3.72 -2.70 -4.42
C ASP A 87 3.96 -1.57 -3.42
N LEU A 88 5.21 -1.20 -3.20
CA LEU A 88 5.58 -0.01 -2.43
C LEU A 88 5.90 1.12 -3.41
N PHE A 89 5.08 2.16 -3.42
CA PHE A 89 5.26 3.32 -4.28
C PHE A 89 5.89 4.47 -3.50
N PHE A 90 6.88 5.11 -4.09
CA PHE A 90 7.60 6.25 -3.55
C PHE A 90 7.60 7.39 -4.55
N GLU A 91 7.38 8.58 -4.04
CA GLU A 91 7.45 9.84 -4.75
C GLU A 91 8.32 10.80 -3.94
N ILE A 92 9.34 11.36 -4.57
CA ILE A 92 10.31 12.24 -3.92
C ILE A 92 10.45 13.51 -4.73
N ASN A 93 10.30 14.65 -4.07
CA ASN A 93 10.54 15.97 -4.64
C ASN A 93 11.71 16.64 -3.91
N ASN A 94 12.66 17.17 -4.67
CA ASN A 94 13.81 17.89 -4.12
C ASN A 94 13.88 19.29 -4.73
N THR A 95 13.71 20.30 -3.88
CA THR A 95 13.84 21.70 -4.26
C THR A 95 15.15 22.33 -3.76
N ILE A 96 16.06 21.50 -3.25
CA ILE A 96 17.39 21.92 -2.77
C ILE A 96 18.41 21.68 -3.89
N ASN A 97 19.31 22.65 -4.14
CA ASN A 97 20.44 22.50 -5.08
C ASN A 97 21.56 21.60 -4.49
N ARG A 98 21.19 20.39 -4.09
CA ARG A 98 22.03 19.36 -3.49
C ARG A 98 21.46 17.99 -3.84
N LYS A 99 22.34 17.03 -4.17
CA LYS A 99 21.92 15.65 -4.47
C LYS A 99 21.77 14.85 -3.18
N TYR A 100 20.83 13.92 -3.19
CA TYR A 100 20.58 13.01 -2.08
C TYR A 100 20.49 11.57 -2.55
N THR A 101 20.58 10.66 -1.59
CA THR A 101 20.06 9.30 -1.74
C THR A 101 19.09 9.05 -0.60
N VAL A 102 17.87 8.66 -0.92
CA VAL A 102 16.90 8.16 0.06
C VAL A 102 17.03 6.64 0.09
N GLU A 103 17.35 6.11 1.26
CA GLU A 103 17.55 4.69 1.50
C GLU A 103 16.51 4.19 2.49
N MET A 104 15.98 3.00 2.22
CA MET A 104 15.06 2.31 3.11
C MET A 104 15.65 0.96 3.46
N TYR A 105 15.72 0.68 4.76
CA TYR A 105 16.21 -0.59 5.27
C TYR A 105 15.07 -1.35 5.94
N PHE A 106 14.77 -2.53 5.44
CA PHE A 106 13.77 -3.44 5.97
C PHE A 106 14.45 -4.30 7.03
N LEU A 107 14.15 -4.07 8.30
CA LEU A 107 14.87 -4.65 9.43
C LEU A 107 14.04 -5.73 10.12
N ASN A 108 14.71 -6.78 10.60
CA ASN A 108 14.08 -7.79 11.46
C ASN A 108 14.00 -7.31 12.94
N SER A 109 13.53 -8.18 13.84
CA SER A 109 13.39 -7.86 15.28
C SER A 109 14.71 -7.60 16.02
N LYS A 110 15.85 -7.91 15.41
CA LYS A 110 17.21 -7.66 15.93
C LYS A 110 17.89 -6.49 15.22
N ASP A 111 17.13 -5.65 14.52
CA ASP A 111 17.60 -4.51 13.73
C ASP A 111 18.59 -4.87 12.61
N ALA A 112 18.66 -6.14 12.20
CA ALA A 112 19.49 -6.55 11.08
C ALA A 112 18.74 -6.35 9.74
N PRO A 113 19.41 -5.81 8.70
CA PRO A 113 18.80 -5.56 7.40
C PRO A 113 18.50 -6.86 6.66
N LEU A 114 17.27 -7.00 6.18
CA LEU A 114 16.78 -8.08 5.33
C LEU A 114 16.77 -7.69 3.85
N TYR A 115 16.42 -6.43 3.58
CA TYR A 115 16.33 -5.86 2.23
C TYR A 115 16.60 -4.36 2.29
N SER A 116 17.03 -3.77 1.18
CA SER A 116 17.22 -2.33 1.09
C SER A 116 16.79 -1.78 -0.26
N ILE A 117 16.10 -0.64 -0.24
CA ILE A 117 15.77 0.14 -1.43
C ILE A 117 16.63 1.40 -1.41
N LYS A 118 17.28 1.70 -2.53
CA LYS A 118 18.09 2.91 -2.72
C LYS A 118 17.52 3.74 -3.87
N ILE A 119 17.21 5.01 -3.59
CA ILE A 119 16.64 5.95 -4.57
C ILE A 119 17.57 7.16 -4.68
N PRO A 120 18.34 7.29 -5.78
CA PRO A 120 19.11 8.50 -6.03
C PRO A 120 18.17 9.65 -6.39
N VAL A 121 18.40 10.81 -5.78
CA VAL A 121 17.60 12.02 -5.97
C VAL A 121 18.50 13.13 -6.51
N PRO A 122 18.22 13.67 -7.70
CA PRO A 122 19.04 14.71 -8.31
C PRO A 122 18.93 16.03 -7.54
N ALA A 123 19.90 16.92 -7.73
CA ALA A 123 19.85 18.27 -7.20
C ALA A 123 18.83 19.10 -7.99
N TYR A 124 18.16 20.02 -7.32
CA TYR A 124 17.28 20.97 -7.98
C TYR A 124 18.05 21.88 -8.94
N SER A 125 17.55 21.99 -10.17
CA SER A 125 18.16 22.79 -11.24
C SER A 125 17.29 23.97 -11.71
N GLY A 126 16.28 24.37 -10.93
CA GLY A 126 15.34 25.44 -11.30
C GLY A 126 14.04 24.96 -11.93
N THR A 127 13.91 23.65 -12.17
CA THR A 127 12.68 23.00 -12.65
C THR A 127 12.35 21.83 -11.73
N GLU A 128 11.07 21.64 -11.43
CA GLU A 128 10.63 20.49 -10.64
C GLU A 128 11.02 19.18 -11.32
N GLN A 129 11.62 18.28 -10.55
CA GLN A 129 11.97 16.94 -11.00
C GLN A 129 11.48 15.92 -9.98
N LEU A 130 10.27 15.41 -10.22
CA LEU A 130 9.66 14.39 -9.38
C LEU A 130 10.33 13.03 -9.64
N VAL A 131 10.90 12.42 -8.61
CA VAL A 131 11.47 11.07 -8.67
C VAL A 131 10.44 10.09 -8.15
N THR A 132 10.03 9.14 -8.98
CA THR A 132 9.11 8.07 -8.57
C THR A 132 9.79 6.71 -8.65
N LYS A 133 9.40 5.81 -7.74
CA LYS A 133 9.82 4.41 -7.76
C LYS A 133 8.72 3.50 -7.22
N THR A 134 8.48 2.39 -7.89
CA THR A 134 7.69 1.28 -7.36
C THR A 134 8.60 0.09 -7.09
N GLU A 135 8.55 -0.46 -5.87
CA GLU A 135 9.21 -1.70 -5.50
C GLU A 135 8.16 -2.79 -5.28
N THR A 136 8.20 -3.84 -6.11
CA THR A 136 7.23 -4.94 -6.07
C THR A 136 7.82 -6.15 -5.33
N PHE A 137 7.09 -6.61 -4.31
CA PHE A 137 7.36 -7.87 -3.62
C PHE A 137 6.30 -8.88 -4.01
N GLN A 138 6.73 -10.00 -4.58
CA GLN A 138 5.87 -11.13 -4.98
C GLN A 138 6.67 -12.43 -4.89
N GLY A 139 5.96 -13.57 -4.78
CA GLY A 139 6.60 -14.87 -4.67
C GLY A 139 7.59 -14.95 -3.50
N THR A 140 8.80 -15.43 -3.75
CA THR A 140 9.83 -15.60 -2.72
C THR A 140 10.30 -14.28 -2.08
N ASN A 141 10.21 -13.16 -2.81
CA ASN A 141 10.60 -11.85 -2.30
C ASN A 141 9.67 -11.34 -1.19
N LEU A 142 8.42 -11.83 -1.12
CA LEU A 142 7.51 -11.50 -0.02
C LEU A 142 8.08 -11.89 1.35
N ASN A 143 8.99 -12.87 1.40
CA ASN A 143 9.62 -13.27 2.65
C ASN A 143 10.41 -12.13 3.30
N PHE A 144 10.97 -11.19 2.53
CA PHE A 144 11.59 -9.99 3.10
C PHE A 144 10.56 -9.16 3.87
N LEU A 145 9.39 -8.88 3.27
CA LEU A 145 8.32 -8.14 3.93
C LEU A 145 7.72 -8.89 5.13
N LYS A 146 7.42 -10.19 4.99
CA LYS A 146 6.82 -11.02 6.06
C LYS A 146 7.71 -11.11 7.32
N ASN A 147 9.02 -10.96 7.16
CA ASN A 147 10.00 -10.96 8.25
C ASN A 147 10.42 -9.55 8.70
N THR A 148 9.99 -8.50 8.01
CA THR A 148 10.25 -7.11 8.39
C THR A 148 9.44 -6.74 9.63
N LYS A 149 10.09 -6.03 10.55
CA LYS A 149 9.49 -5.46 11.76
C LYS A 149 9.56 -3.94 11.80
N LYS A 150 10.60 -3.39 11.19
CA LYS A 150 10.85 -1.95 11.13
C LYS A 150 11.34 -1.58 9.73
N ILE A 151 10.97 -0.39 9.26
CA ILE A 151 11.55 0.18 8.06
C ILE A 151 12.27 1.46 8.48
N ALA A 152 13.59 1.52 8.31
CA ALA A 152 14.37 2.71 8.61
C ALA A 152 14.56 3.54 7.33
N PHE A 153 14.24 4.84 7.41
CA PHE A 153 14.41 5.79 6.31
C PHE A 153 15.65 6.65 6.56
N VAL A 154 16.63 6.56 5.65
CA VAL A 154 17.91 7.27 5.78
C VAL A 154 18.09 8.20 4.59
N VAL A 155 18.32 9.49 4.88
CA VAL A 155 18.62 10.48 3.85
C VAL A 155 20.11 10.77 3.88
N LYS A 156 20.81 10.33 2.83
CA LYS A 156 22.23 10.61 2.63
C LYS A 156 22.40 11.82 1.73
N MET A 157 22.98 12.88 2.28
CA MET A 157 23.44 14.02 1.50
C MET A 157 24.72 13.64 0.73
N LEU A 158 24.76 13.96 -0.57
CA LEU A 158 25.94 13.74 -1.41
C LEU A 158 26.78 15.02 -1.51
N ALA A 159 27.97 14.94 -2.11
CA ALA A 159 28.79 16.12 -2.36
C ALA A 159 28.08 17.11 -3.30
N GLY A 160 28.23 18.42 -3.04
CA GLY A 160 27.59 19.48 -3.82
C GLY A 160 27.82 20.89 -3.23
N PRO A 161 27.10 21.91 -3.73
CA PRO A 161 27.18 23.28 -3.23
C PRO A 161 26.80 23.37 -1.75
N PRO A 162 27.58 24.04 -0.89
CA PRO A 162 27.41 24.04 0.57
C PRO A 162 26.00 24.50 0.98
N LEU A 163 25.41 23.79 1.94
CA LEU A 163 24.21 24.24 2.62
C LEU A 163 24.58 25.09 3.83
N THR A 164 23.70 26.03 4.16
CA THR A 164 23.80 26.89 5.34
C THR A 164 22.45 26.93 6.05
N GLU A 165 22.41 27.50 7.25
CA GLU A 165 21.17 27.75 7.99
C GLU A 165 20.17 28.64 7.21
N THR A 166 20.63 29.34 6.17
CA THR A 166 19.80 30.17 5.27
C THR A 166 19.44 29.50 3.95
N SER A 167 19.88 28.26 3.73
CA SER A 167 19.55 27.52 2.50
C SER A 167 18.04 27.30 2.39
N LEU A 168 17.53 27.47 1.17
CA LEU A 168 16.11 27.34 0.85
C LEU A 168 15.79 25.98 0.22
N GLY A 169 14.51 25.68 0.17
CA GLY A 169 13.97 24.43 -0.38
C GLY A 169 13.85 23.33 0.67
N SER A 170 13.32 22.19 0.24
CA SER A 170 13.15 21.00 1.05
C SER A 170 13.25 19.72 0.22
N LEU A 171 13.52 18.62 0.93
CA LEU A 171 13.41 17.27 0.41
C LEU A 171 12.14 16.63 0.97
N GLN A 172 11.23 16.26 0.09
CA GLN A 172 9.92 15.71 0.43
C GLN A 172 9.79 14.29 -0.07
N LEU A 173 9.25 13.41 0.76
CA LEU A 173 8.86 12.05 0.38
C LEU A 173 7.39 11.82 0.69
N ARG A 174 6.70 11.17 -0.24
CA ARG A 174 5.37 10.57 -0.07
C ARG A 174 5.44 9.13 -0.51
N SER A 175 4.80 8.23 0.23
CA SER A 175 4.80 6.83 -0.14
C SER A 175 3.54 6.09 0.27
N SER A 176 3.21 5.07 -0.50
CA SER A 176 2.06 4.20 -0.27
C SER A 176 2.43 2.74 -0.44
N VAL A 177 1.61 1.88 0.14
CA VAL A 177 1.64 0.44 -0.01
C VAL A 177 0.33 -0.01 -0.63
N THR A 178 0.41 -0.82 -1.69
CA THR A 178 -0.72 -1.54 -2.27
C THR A 178 -0.52 -3.02 -2.02
N ALA A 179 -1.36 -3.62 -1.19
CA ALA A 179 -1.32 -5.04 -0.83
C ALA A 179 -2.45 -5.79 -1.54
N TYR A 180 -2.09 -6.89 -2.20
CA TYR A 180 -3.00 -7.77 -2.93
C TYR A 180 -3.10 -9.08 -2.16
N PHE A 181 -4.32 -9.51 -1.86
CA PHE A 181 -4.59 -10.71 -1.08
C PHE A 181 -5.32 -11.76 -1.89
N ILE A 182 -5.16 -13.02 -1.51
CA ILE A 182 -5.99 -14.14 -1.94
C ILE A 182 -6.52 -14.79 -0.65
N VAL A 183 -7.83 -14.67 -0.41
CA VAL A 183 -8.51 -15.25 0.75
C VAL A 183 -9.45 -16.34 0.26
N LYS A 184 -9.35 -17.52 0.88
CA LYS A 184 -10.17 -18.71 0.57
C LYS A 184 -11.04 -19.06 1.76
#